data_AF-A0A939WU55-F1
#
_entry.id   AF-A0A939WU55-F1
#
_cell.length_a   1.000
_cell.length_b   1.000
_cell.length_c   1.000
_cell.angle_alpha   90.00
_cell.angle_beta   90.00
_cell.angle_gamma   90.00
#
_symmetry.space_group_name_H-M   'P 1'
#
loop_
_entity.id
_entity.type
_entity.pdbx_description
1 polymer ?
#
loop_
_entity_poly.entity_id
_entity_poly.type
_entity_poly.pdbx_seq_one_letter_code
_entity_poly.pdbx_strand_id
1 'polypeptide(L)'
;MKKNLLLLLFTLFSFSAIHAEITSTLSDDGIKAIPISLSGNETYTQDSQIEDIDVSYTRYFSTNWQALYLPFSLKYEDWKDDFEIAYISAVRQRDINDDGKIDETILEFVKLNSGSTAPNTPYVIRAKETGEKTLSAQNTTLYKAENNSVDCSTTTTKFTFTGIYKSITTSYTLMTKQYYVLDGEKLSKASILNYPKAYQWYMTITSRNSGYGVYNSGVISGINSESTTIRIIGEEEIEVPMVVNAEYKWATFCAPFDVTIPEGVTAYTVDGVKDETERTLDMTEVKTTIPANTPVVLYSAKDVNEKFTGKPNYDDDPQEGLLFGVYAEECNFSGFPNDAVYLLSKPAGCTEVAFYPADKEPKEPEPVGGGYTTYKMQYQAFLKLSADAGIDALGLFFNAEDAVATVIKGVEVLTDGGYDAIYNAAGIPMDALQKGLNIVVKDGKSYKIYVK
;
A
#
# COMPACT_ATOMS: atom_id res chain seq x y z
N MET A 1 -38.75 59.80 18.29
CA MET A 1 -37.71 58.88 17.77
C MET A 1 -38.32 58.09 16.61
N LYS A 2 -37.97 58.44 15.38
CA LYS A 2 -38.32 57.66 14.18
C LYS A 2 -37.09 56.83 13.81
N LYS A 3 -37.17 55.49 13.88
CA LYS A 3 -36.17 54.60 13.29
C LYS A 3 -36.49 54.50 11.80
N ASN A 4 -35.59 55.00 10.96
CA ASN A 4 -35.68 54.87 9.51
C ASN A 4 -35.38 53.41 9.14
N LEU A 5 -36.38 52.73 8.61
CA LEU A 5 -36.27 51.44 7.93
C LEU A 5 -35.97 51.74 6.46
N LEU A 6 -34.75 51.45 6.00
CA LEU A 6 -34.40 51.54 4.58
C LEU A 6 -34.54 50.15 3.98
N LEU A 7 -35.68 49.89 3.32
CA LEU A 7 -35.91 48.72 2.49
C LEU A 7 -35.38 49.04 1.08
N LEU A 8 -34.23 48.49 0.72
CA LEU A 8 -33.72 48.58 -0.65
C LEU A 8 -34.36 47.45 -1.49
N LEU A 9 -35.30 47.83 -2.36
CA LEU A 9 -35.84 46.96 -3.40
C LEU A 9 -35.00 47.21 -4.65
N PHE A 10 -34.28 46.21 -5.17
CA PHE A 10 -33.64 46.31 -6.49
C PHE A 10 -33.96 45.11 -7.39
N THR A 11 -34.14 45.46 -8.65
CA THR A 11 -34.58 44.68 -9.81
C THR A 11 -33.59 43.59 -10.21
N LEU A 12 -34.10 42.37 -10.40
CA LEU A 12 -33.35 41.27 -11.04
C LEU A 12 -33.00 41.62 -12.49
N PHE A 13 -31.72 41.73 -12.80
CA PHE A 13 -31.20 41.57 -14.16
C PHE A 13 -30.63 40.16 -14.30
N SER A 14 -31.18 39.37 -15.23
CA SER A 14 -30.65 38.07 -15.62
C SER A 14 -29.44 38.24 -16.54
N PHE A 15 -28.24 38.12 -15.98
CA PHE A 15 -27.02 37.76 -16.71
C PHE A 15 -26.49 36.43 -16.15
N SER A 16 -25.98 35.55 -17.01
CA SER A 16 -25.54 34.18 -16.70
C SER A 16 -24.22 34.09 -15.91
N ALA A 17 -23.98 34.99 -14.97
CA ALA A 17 -22.80 35.03 -14.12
C ALA A 17 -23.24 35.26 -12.67
N ILE A 18 -22.73 34.46 -11.73
CA ILE A 18 -22.93 34.72 -10.30
C ILE A 18 -21.98 35.84 -9.90
N HIS A 19 -22.52 37.04 -9.76
CA HIS A 19 -21.99 38.05 -8.85
C HIS A 19 -22.70 37.83 -7.51
N ALA A 20 -21.98 37.40 -6.48
CA ALA A 20 -22.59 37.19 -5.17
C ALA A 20 -22.77 38.57 -4.50
N GLU A 21 -23.91 39.21 -4.74
CA GLU A 21 -24.35 40.31 -3.88
C GLU A 21 -24.79 39.71 -2.54
N ILE A 22 -24.13 40.12 -1.44
CA ILE A 22 -24.48 39.67 -0.09
C ILE A 22 -25.90 40.16 0.20
N THR A 23 -26.86 39.25 0.14
CA THR A 23 -28.21 39.48 0.62
C THR A 23 -28.30 38.93 2.05
N SER A 24 -28.92 39.67 2.95
CA SER A 24 -29.10 39.26 4.34
C SER A 24 -30.57 39.15 4.69
N THR A 25 -30.92 38.18 5.53
CA THR A 25 -32.28 38.00 6.05
C THR A 25 -32.29 38.24 7.54
N LEU A 26 -33.28 38.99 8.04
CA LEU A 26 -33.57 39.02 9.48
C LEU A 26 -34.21 37.69 9.89
N SER A 27 -33.59 36.99 10.85
CA SER A 27 -34.22 35.92 11.62
C SER A 27 -34.40 36.36 13.08
N ASP A 28 -35.18 35.59 13.85
CA ASP A 28 -35.44 35.86 15.28
C ASP A 28 -34.15 35.83 16.15
N ASP A 29 -33.05 35.27 15.61
CA ASP A 29 -31.72 35.20 16.23
C ASP A 29 -30.74 36.30 15.75
N GLY A 30 -31.17 37.21 14.86
CA GLY A 30 -30.33 38.30 14.33
C GLY A 30 -30.23 38.34 12.80
N ILE A 31 -29.25 39.08 12.27
CA ILE A 31 -28.95 39.13 10.83
C ILE A 31 -28.08 37.91 10.50
N LYS A 32 -28.59 36.98 9.67
CA LYS A 32 -27.77 35.92 9.05
C LYS A 32 -27.52 36.24 7.58
N ALA A 33 -26.29 36.01 7.13
CA ALA A 33 -25.94 36.08 5.72
C ALA A 33 -26.63 34.93 4.95
N ILE A 34 -27.09 35.20 3.73
CA ILE A 34 -27.69 34.16 2.88
C ILE A 34 -26.58 33.25 2.34
N PRO A 35 -26.67 31.91 2.49
CA PRO A 35 -25.70 30.98 1.93
C PRO A 35 -25.50 31.14 0.43
N ILE A 36 -24.26 31.01 -0.04
CA ILE A 36 -23.90 31.11 -1.46
C ILE A 36 -23.90 29.73 -2.09
N SER A 37 -24.58 29.58 -3.23
CA SER A 37 -24.60 28.34 -4.00
C SER A 37 -23.89 28.54 -5.34
N LEU A 38 -22.86 27.75 -5.59
CA LEU A 38 -22.05 27.77 -6.80
C LEU A 38 -22.35 26.53 -7.65
N SER A 39 -22.37 26.71 -8.97
CA SER A 39 -22.64 25.63 -9.94
C SER A 39 -21.44 25.41 -10.86
N GLY A 40 -21.06 24.15 -11.08
CA GLY A 40 -19.92 23.79 -11.94
C GLY A 40 -20.00 24.25 -13.41
N ASN A 41 -21.17 24.72 -13.85
CA ASN A 41 -21.39 25.21 -15.22
C ASN A 41 -21.40 26.74 -15.32
N GLU A 42 -21.32 27.45 -14.20
CA GLU A 42 -21.45 28.91 -14.16
C GLU A 42 -20.10 29.61 -13.99
N THR A 43 -20.04 30.87 -14.42
CA THR A 43 -18.83 31.68 -14.24
C THR A 43 -18.82 32.32 -12.86
N TYR A 44 -17.67 32.26 -12.18
CA TYR A 44 -17.44 32.95 -10.92
C TYR A 44 -16.61 34.22 -11.14
N THR A 45 -17.15 35.37 -10.72
CA THR A 45 -16.54 36.70 -10.96
C THR A 45 -16.46 37.57 -9.72
N GLN A 46 -16.46 36.97 -8.52
CA GLN A 46 -16.36 37.72 -7.27
C GLN A 46 -15.06 38.53 -7.24
N ASP A 47 -15.14 39.82 -6.90
CA ASP A 47 -14.02 40.77 -6.93
C ASP A 47 -13.42 41.03 -5.53
N SER A 48 -14.14 40.65 -4.48
CA SER A 48 -13.84 40.91 -3.07
C SER A 48 -14.09 39.67 -2.21
N GLN A 49 -13.35 39.54 -1.11
CA GLN A 49 -13.55 38.42 -0.18
C GLN A 49 -14.80 38.61 0.70
N ILE A 50 -15.46 37.51 1.03
CA ILE A 50 -16.59 37.43 1.95
C ILE A 50 -16.21 36.46 3.07
N GLU A 51 -16.21 36.91 4.31
CA GLU A 51 -15.92 36.09 5.49
C GLU A 51 -17.22 35.60 6.15
N ASP A 52 -17.11 34.59 7.02
CA ASP A 52 -18.20 34.03 7.83
C ASP A 52 -19.46 33.66 7.00
N ILE A 53 -19.23 33.00 5.86
CA ILE A 53 -20.29 32.65 4.92
C ILE A 53 -20.37 31.13 4.71
N ASP A 54 -21.59 30.62 4.56
CA ASP A 54 -21.83 29.25 4.15
C ASP A 54 -21.81 29.16 2.63
N VAL A 55 -21.00 28.26 2.09
CA VAL A 55 -20.82 28.09 0.64
C VAL A 55 -21.08 26.64 0.27
N SER A 56 -21.83 26.45 -0.82
CA SER A 56 -22.00 25.14 -1.46
C SER A 56 -21.55 25.19 -2.91
N TYR A 57 -21.02 24.07 -3.40
CA TYR A 57 -20.62 23.86 -4.79
C TYR A 57 -21.21 22.56 -5.31
N THR A 58 -22.07 22.65 -6.32
CA THR A 58 -22.76 21.50 -6.89
C THR A 58 -22.32 21.28 -8.34
N ARG A 59 -21.98 20.02 -8.65
CA ARG A 59 -21.78 19.54 -10.03
C ARG A 59 -21.95 18.03 -10.11
N TYR A 60 -21.89 17.50 -11.32
CA TYR A 60 -21.77 16.07 -11.56
C TYR A 60 -20.34 15.59 -11.27
N PHE A 61 -20.21 14.61 -10.38
CA PHE A 61 -18.96 13.96 -10.03
C PHE A 61 -18.96 12.49 -10.49
N SER A 62 -17.77 12.00 -10.82
CA SER A 62 -17.52 10.61 -11.21
C SER A 62 -16.66 9.91 -10.15
N THR A 63 -16.64 8.58 -10.21
CA THR A 63 -15.64 7.74 -9.51
C THR A 63 -14.24 7.83 -10.10
N ASN A 64 -14.09 8.40 -11.29
CA ASN A 64 -12.80 8.70 -11.89
C ASN A 64 -12.29 10.07 -11.39
N TRP A 65 -10.97 10.25 -11.30
CA TRP A 65 -10.38 11.55 -10.95
C TRP A 65 -10.72 12.66 -11.95
N GLN A 66 -11.12 13.81 -11.40
CA GLN A 66 -11.52 15.02 -12.12
C GLN A 66 -10.82 16.25 -11.54
N ALA A 67 -10.62 17.28 -12.37
CA ALA A 67 -10.04 18.55 -11.91
C ALA A 67 -10.97 19.31 -10.95
N LEU A 68 -10.40 19.93 -9.91
CA LEU A 68 -11.09 20.75 -8.92
C LEU A 68 -10.34 22.07 -8.69
N TYR A 69 -11.09 23.17 -8.65
CA TYR A 69 -10.57 24.50 -8.35
C TYR A 69 -11.66 25.34 -7.68
N LEU A 70 -11.53 25.59 -6.38
CA LEU A 70 -12.58 26.24 -5.58
C LEU A 70 -12.10 27.55 -4.95
N PRO A 71 -12.96 28.57 -4.83
CA PRO A 71 -12.61 29.87 -4.25
C PRO A 71 -12.72 29.89 -2.72
N PHE A 72 -12.81 28.73 -2.08
CA PHE A 72 -12.94 28.58 -0.63
C PHE A 72 -12.27 27.28 -0.18
N SER A 73 -11.95 27.21 1.11
CA SER A 73 -11.38 26.02 1.72
C SER A 73 -12.45 25.01 2.11
N LEU A 74 -12.15 23.73 1.90
CA LEU A 74 -12.90 22.58 2.39
C LEU A 74 -12.05 21.84 3.43
N LYS A 75 -12.61 21.60 4.62
CA LYS A 75 -11.95 20.77 5.65
C LYS A 75 -12.11 19.31 5.26
N TYR A 76 -11.15 18.47 5.67
CA TYR A 76 -11.22 17.02 5.44
C TYR A 76 -12.58 16.43 5.87
N GLU A 77 -13.07 16.86 7.02
CA GLU A 77 -14.37 16.45 7.58
C GLU A 77 -15.58 16.81 6.69
N ASP A 78 -15.46 17.84 5.84
CA ASP A 78 -16.57 18.30 4.99
C ASP A 78 -16.80 17.39 3.77
N TRP A 79 -15.87 16.49 3.45
CA TRP A 79 -15.91 15.71 2.21
C TRP A 79 -15.45 14.24 2.32
N LYS A 80 -14.74 13.85 3.39
CA LYS A 80 -14.11 12.51 3.52
C LYS A 80 -15.07 11.33 3.33
N ASP A 81 -16.36 11.51 3.60
CA ASP A 81 -17.34 10.44 3.54
C ASP A 81 -17.83 10.19 2.12
N ASP A 82 -17.87 11.22 1.28
CA ASP A 82 -18.41 11.17 -0.08
C ASP A 82 -17.36 11.26 -1.19
N PHE A 83 -16.18 11.80 -0.87
CA PHE A 83 -15.17 12.17 -1.84
C PHE A 83 -13.76 11.80 -1.40
N GLU A 84 -12.86 11.85 -2.36
CA GLU A 84 -11.43 11.80 -2.15
C GLU A 84 -10.79 12.97 -2.91
N ILE A 85 -9.89 13.70 -2.25
CA ILE A 85 -9.20 14.86 -2.83
C ILE A 85 -7.70 14.64 -2.74
N ALA A 86 -6.97 14.97 -3.81
CA ALA A 86 -5.52 14.93 -3.85
C ALA A 86 -4.93 16.22 -4.44
N TYR A 87 -3.77 16.64 -3.94
CA TYR A 87 -3.05 17.81 -4.47
C TYR A 87 -1.96 17.39 -5.43
N ILE A 88 -1.65 18.27 -6.39
CA ILE A 88 -0.58 18.03 -7.36
C ILE A 88 0.77 18.04 -6.62
N SER A 89 1.54 16.97 -6.75
CA SER A 89 2.86 16.83 -6.13
C SER A 89 3.98 17.02 -7.15
N ALA A 90 3.94 16.29 -8.26
CA ALA A 90 5.02 16.32 -9.24
C ALA A 90 4.56 15.90 -10.64
N VAL A 91 5.39 16.22 -11.63
CA VAL A 91 5.34 15.63 -12.97
C VAL A 91 6.68 14.94 -13.22
N ARG A 92 6.64 13.66 -13.56
CA ARG A 92 7.81 12.87 -13.94
C ARG A 92 7.73 12.46 -15.40
N GLN A 93 8.89 12.32 -16.03
CA GLN A 93 9.01 11.84 -17.39
C GLN A 93 9.99 10.67 -17.41
N ARG A 94 9.67 9.60 -18.13
CA ARG A 94 10.50 8.41 -18.26
C ARG A 94 10.77 8.09 -19.73
N ASP A 95 12.01 7.72 -20.01
CA ASP A 95 12.41 6.97 -21.19
C ASP A 95 12.44 5.50 -20.75
N ILE A 96 11.49 4.70 -21.26
CA ILE A 96 11.32 3.30 -20.81
C ILE A 96 12.03 2.32 -21.73
N ASN A 97 12.47 2.75 -22.92
CA ASN A 97 13.14 1.91 -23.91
C ASN A 97 14.60 2.31 -24.19
N ASP A 98 15.10 3.33 -23.49
CA ASP A 98 16.47 3.88 -23.57
C ASP A 98 16.82 4.39 -24.98
N ASP A 99 15.84 4.90 -25.72
CA ASP A 99 16.05 5.46 -27.08
C ASP A 99 16.42 6.95 -27.07
N GLY A 100 16.55 7.54 -25.88
CA GLY A 100 16.85 8.95 -25.65
C GLY A 100 15.64 9.87 -25.80
N LYS A 101 14.41 9.34 -25.89
CA LYS A 101 13.16 10.12 -25.94
C LYS A 101 12.29 9.83 -24.73
N ILE A 102 11.47 10.82 -24.37
CA ILE A 102 10.45 10.62 -23.35
C ILE A 102 9.31 9.81 -23.93
N ASP A 103 9.11 8.62 -23.38
CA ASP A 103 7.98 7.75 -23.72
C ASP A 103 6.77 8.08 -22.86
N GLU A 104 6.97 8.26 -21.55
CA GLU A 104 5.90 8.35 -20.56
C GLU A 104 5.97 9.66 -19.76
N THR A 105 4.80 10.24 -19.48
CA THR A 105 4.64 11.34 -18.52
C THR A 105 3.72 10.92 -17.38
N ILE A 106 4.21 10.99 -16.15
CA ILE A 106 3.46 10.62 -14.93
C ILE A 106 3.08 11.90 -14.18
N LEU A 107 1.80 12.08 -13.93
CA LEU A 107 1.28 13.09 -13.02
C LEU A 107 1.10 12.48 -11.63
N GLU A 108 1.89 12.94 -10.67
CA GLU A 108 1.83 12.48 -9.28
C GLU A 108 0.99 13.43 -8.43
N PHE A 109 0.01 12.87 -7.74
CA PHE A 109 -0.84 13.56 -6.78
C PHE A 109 -0.71 12.91 -5.42
N VAL A 110 -0.82 13.68 -4.34
CA VAL A 110 -0.82 13.14 -2.97
C VAL A 110 -2.21 13.31 -2.38
N LYS A 111 -2.80 12.20 -1.93
CA LYS A 111 -4.12 12.20 -1.31
C LYS A 111 -4.11 12.98 0.00
N LEU A 112 -5.12 13.83 0.20
CA LEU A 112 -5.36 14.48 1.48
C LEU A 112 -6.08 13.48 2.40
N ASN A 113 -5.53 13.21 3.58
CA ASN A 113 -6.16 12.37 4.61
C ASN A 113 -6.48 13.16 5.89
N SER A 114 -6.19 14.46 5.90
CA SER A 114 -6.44 15.39 6.99
C SER A 114 -6.28 16.84 6.51
N GLY A 115 -6.58 17.82 7.37
CA GLY A 115 -6.36 19.23 7.08
C GLY A 115 -7.46 19.88 6.24
N SER A 116 -7.09 20.77 5.33
CA SER A 116 -8.03 21.50 4.47
C SER A 116 -7.43 21.82 3.12
N THR A 117 -8.28 21.97 2.10
CA THR A 117 -7.84 22.54 0.83
C THR A 117 -7.51 24.03 0.98
N ALA A 118 -6.56 24.51 0.18
CA ALA A 118 -6.32 25.94 0.01
C ALA A 118 -7.30 26.50 -1.02
N PRO A 119 -7.84 27.72 -0.81
CA PRO A 119 -8.67 28.39 -1.80
C PRO A 119 -7.83 28.72 -3.03
N ASN A 120 -8.48 28.85 -4.19
CA ASN A 120 -7.83 29.20 -5.45
C ASN A 120 -6.59 28.33 -5.72
N THR A 121 -6.66 27.03 -5.45
CA THR A 121 -5.55 26.08 -5.64
C THR A 121 -6.03 24.86 -6.43
N PRO A 122 -5.28 24.42 -7.46
CA PRO A 122 -5.61 23.21 -8.23
C PRO A 122 -5.51 21.92 -7.41
N TYR A 123 -6.58 21.12 -7.42
CA TYR A 123 -6.65 19.77 -6.85
C TYR A 123 -7.27 18.80 -7.86
N VAL A 124 -7.18 17.49 -7.59
CA VAL A 124 -8.06 16.49 -8.19
C VAL A 124 -9.04 15.96 -7.15
N ILE A 125 -10.22 15.59 -7.62
CA ILE A 125 -11.29 15.01 -6.81
C ILE A 125 -11.94 13.85 -7.55
N ARG A 126 -12.38 12.84 -6.81
CA ARG A 126 -13.38 11.87 -7.26
C ARG A 126 -14.43 11.66 -6.18
N ALA A 127 -15.63 11.28 -6.59
CA ALA A 127 -16.68 10.85 -5.67
C ALA A 127 -16.59 9.34 -5.44
N LYS A 128 -17.01 8.87 -4.26
CA LYS A 128 -17.16 7.43 -4.00
C LYS A 128 -18.31 6.82 -4.79
N GLU A 129 -19.28 7.64 -5.19
CA GLU A 129 -20.39 7.26 -6.05
C GLU A 129 -20.61 8.32 -7.13
N THR A 130 -20.81 7.88 -8.37
CA THR A 130 -21.07 8.76 -9.51
C THR A 130 -22.44 9.43 -9.40
N GLY A 131 -22.52 10.75 -9.60
CA GLY A 131 -23.78 11.48 -9.57
C GLY A 131 -23.61 12.99 -9.36
N GLU A 132 -24.73 13.72 -9.37
CA GLU A 132 -24.74 15.10 -8.89
C GLU A 132 -24.58 15.11 -7.36
N LYS A 133 -23.55 15.80 -6.88
CA LYS A 133 -23.25 15.93 -5.45
C LYS A 133 -22.85 17.37 -5.13
N THR A 134 -22.91 17.71 -3.84
CA THR A 134 -22.62 19.05 -3.34
C THR A 134 -21.50 19.00 -2.32
N LEU A 135 -20.47 19.82 -2.51
CA LEU A 135 -19.47 20.13 -1.50
C LEU A 135 -19.93 21.35 -0.71
N SER A 136 -19.89 21.31 0.62
CA SER A 136 -20.34 22.41 1.46
C SER A 136 -19.28 22.79 2.49
N ALA A 137 -19.10 24.08 2.71
CA ALA A 137 -18.27 24.61 3.79
C ALA A 137 -19.09 25.61 4.61
N GLN A 138 -19.06 25.47 5.92
CA GLN A 138 -19.78 26.35 6.85
C GLN A 138 -18.83 27.35 7.48
N ASN A 139 -19.30 28.60 7.70
CA ASN A 139 -18.50 29.70 8.26
C ASN A 139 -17.10 29.79 7.62
N THR A 140 -17.05 29.76 6.30
CA THR A 140 -15.79 29.82 5.53
C THR A 140 -15.55 31.21 4.98
N THR A 141 -14.36 31.42 4.40
CA THR A 141 -14.05 32.59 3.60
C THR A 141 -14.22 32.24 2.13
N LEU A 142 -15.09 32.98 1.45
CA LEU A 142 -15.22 32.96 -0.01
C LEU A 142 -14.29 34.03 -0.59
N TYR A 143 -13.22 33.59 -1.26
CA TYR A 143 -12.19 34.47 -1.80
C TYR A 143 -12.58 35.03 -3.16
N LYS A 144 -12.04 36.21 -3.50
CA LYS A 144 -12.13 36.76 -4.85
C LYS A 144 -11.65 35.75 -5.90
N ALA A 145 -12.23 35.84 -7.09
CA ALA A 145 -11.89 35.02 -8.24
C ALA A 145 -10.44 35.32 -8.69
N GLU A 146 -9.56 34.35 -8.51
CA GLU A 146 -8.18 34.41 -9.00
C GLU A 146 -7.86 33.13 -9.77
N ASN A 147 -7.07 33.24 -10.85
CA ASN A 147 -6.62 32.09 -11.64
C ASN A 147 -5.17 31.76 -11.28
N ASN A 148 -4.97 31.18 -10.09
CA ASN A 148 -3.65 30.78 -9.62
C ASN A 148 -3.20 29.49 -10.31
N SER A 149 -1.90 29.24 -10.26
CA SER A 149 -1.29 28.09 -10.93
C SER A 149 -0.29 27.36 -10.05
N VAL A 150 -0.16 26.06 -10.27
CA VAL A 150 0.91 25.22 -9.73
C VAL A 150 1.90 24.90 -10.86
N ASP A 151 3.18 25.10 -10.59
CA ASP A 151 4.28 24.85 -11.52
C ASP A 151 5.04 23.59 -11.09
N CYS A 152 5.02 22.55 -11.94
CA CYS A 152 5.73 21.29 -11.73
C CYS A 152 6.82 21.08 -12.79
N SER A 153 7.44 22.18 -13.24
CA SER A 153 8.49 22.15 -14.27
C SER A 153 9.65 21.21 -13.95
N THR A 154 10.17 20.56 -14.99
CA THR A 154 11.49 19.92 -15.02
C THR A 154 12.57 20.93 -15.45
N THR A 155 13.81 20.49 -15.63
CA THR A 155 14.91 21.33 -16.12
C THR A 155 14.68 21.85 -17.55
N THR A 156 13.92 21.14 -18.38
CA THR A 156 13.74 21.44 -19.81
C THR A 156 12.30 21.81 -20.18
N THR A 157 11.32 21.37 -19.38
CA THR A 157 9.89 21.50 -19.70
C THR A 157 9.13 22.10 -18.53
N LYS A 158 8.27 23.07 -18.83
CA LYS A 158 7.38 23.69 -17.85
C LYS A 158 5.98 23.11 -17.97
N PHE A 159 5.54 22.45 -16.90
CA PHE A 159 4.17 21.97 -16.70
C PHE A 159 3.47 22.91 -15.74
N THR A 160 2.42 23.59 -16.22
CA THR A 160 1.68 24.57 -15.41
C THR A 160 0.22 24.24 -15.38
N PHE A 161 -0.31 24.01 -14.18
CA PHE A 161 -1.70 23.71 -13.90
C PHE A 161 -2.38 24.99 -13.47
N THR A 162 -3.29 25.52 -14.27
CA THR A 162 -3.96 26.80 -14.03
C THR A 162 -5.43 26.57 -13.76
N GLY A 163 -5.89 26.99 -12.57
CA GLY A 163 -7.30 27.00 -12.21
C GLY A 163 -8.05 28.13 -12.91
N ILE A 164 -9.31 27.88 -13.25
CA ILE A 164 -10.16 28.85 -13.93
C ILE A 164 -11.57 28.88 -13.36
N TYR A 165 -12.15 30.07 -13.36
CA TYR A 165 -13.54 30.31 -12.99
C TYR A 165 -14.47 30.61 -14.16
N LYS A 166 -13.93 30.58 -15.39
CA LYS A 166 -14.68 30.81 -16.63
C LYS A 166 -14.27 29.76 -17.66
N SER A 167 -15.24 29.01 -18.15
CA SER A 167 -15.01 28.00 -19.20
C SER A 167 -14.37 28.60 -20.44
N ILE A 168 -13.42 27.88 -21.05
CA ILE A 168 -12.73 28.28 -22.28
C ILE A 168 -13.34 27.48 -23.44
N THR A 169 -14.31 28.05 -24.15
CA THR A 169 -15.07 27.33 -25.20
C THR A 169 -14.72 27.75 -26.63
N THR A 170 -13.94 28.81 -26.80
CA THR A 170 -13.63 29.37 -28.12
C THR A 170 -12.69 28.46 -28.90
N SER A 171 -13.16 27.92 -30.02
CA SER A 171 -12.41 26.96 -30.87
C SER A 171 -11.02 27.47 -31.25
N TYR A 172 -10.88 28.75 -31.62
CA TYR A 172 -9.58 29.35 -31.93
C TYR A 172 -8.60 29.24 -30.75
N THR A 173 -9.04 29.56 -29.53
CA THR A 173 -8.21 29.47 -28.33
C THR A 173 -7.84 28.02 -28.03
N LEU A 174 -8.81 27.10 -28.10
CA LEU A 174 -8.59 25.66 -27.87
C LEU A 174 -7.63 25.03 -28.91
N MET A 175 -7.68 25.49 -30.16
CA MET A 175 -6.78 24.99 -31.22
C MET A 175 -5.37 25.58 -31.14
N THR A 176 -5.25 26.86 -30.76
CA THR A 176 -3.97 27.58 -30.77
C THR A 176 -3.20 27.46 -29.46
N LYS A 177 -3.89 27.28 -28.34
CA LYS A 177 -3.29 27.07 -27.03
C LYS A 177 -3.28 25.56 -26.76
N GLN A 178 -2.11 25.01 -26.46
CA GLN A 178 -1.95 23.59 -26.11
C GLN A 178 -2.43 23.35 -24.66
N TYR A 179 -3.74 23.49 -24.44
CA TYR A 179 -4.36 23.14 -23.16
C TYR A 179 -4.59 21.64 -23.08
N TYR A 180 -4.37 21.10 -21.89
CA TYR A 180 -4.68 19.72 -21.55
C TYR A 180 -5.69 19.71 -20.41
N VAL A 181 -6.70 18.88 -20.52
CA VAL A 181 -7.80 18.77 -19.57
C VAL A 181 -7.87 17.35 -19.04
N LEU A 182 -8.18 17.23 -17.76
CA LEU A 182 -8.41 15.95 -17.11
C LEU A 182 -9.88 15.57 -17.25
N ASP A 183 -10.14 14.48 -17.98
CA ASP A 183 -11.47 13.91 -18.17
C ASP A 183 -11.43 12.41 -17.95
N GLY A 184 -12.11 11.94 -16.89
CA GLY A 184 -12.20 10.52 -16.54
C GLY A 184 -10.85 9.81 -16.43
N GLU A 185 -9.92 10.34 -15.62
CA GLU A 185 -8.53 9.85 -15.45
C GLU A 185 -7.61 9.99 -16.66
N LYS A 186 -8.10 10.51 -17.78
CA LYS A 186 -7.28 10.77 -18.95
C LYS A 186 -6.98 12.25 -19.07
N LEU A 187 -5.70 12.58 -19.10
CA LEU A 187 -5.26 13.91 -19.52
C LEU A 187 -5.21 13.95 -21.05
N SER A 188 -6.00 14.81 -21.68
CA SER A 188 -6.07 14.92 -23.13
C SER A 188 -6.04 16.36 -23.60
N LYS A 189 -5.58 16.57 -24.84
CA LYS A 189 -5.56 17.91 -25.43
C LYS A 189 -6.99 18.42 -25.55
N ALA A 190 -7.21 19.65 -25.11
CA ALA A 190 -8.52 20.27 -25.11
C ALA A 190 -9.07 20.41 -26.54
N SER A 191 -10.38 20.25 -26.67
CA SER A 191 -11.14 20.38 -27.91
C SER A 191 -12.52 20.96 -27.60
N ILE A 192 -13.32 21.23 -28.64
CA ILE A 192 -14.70 21.67 -28.45
C ILE A 192 -15.59 20.63 -27.75
N LEU A 193 -15.19 19.36 -27.73
CA LEU A 193 -15.90 18.28 -27.05
C LEU A 193 -15.41 18.08 -25.61
N ASN A 194 -14.15 18.45 -25.34
CA ASN A 194 -13.52 18.32 -24.03
C ASN A 194 -12.67 19.57 -23.75
N TYR A 195 -13.28 20.58 -23.14
CA TYR A 195 -12.69 21.91 -22.92
C TYR A 195 -12.54 22.24 -21.43
N PRO A 196 -11.66 23.17 -21.06
CA PRO A 196 -11.53 23.62 -19.67
C PRO A 196 -12.83 24.24 -19.17
N LYS A 197 -13.45 23.65 -18.15
CA LYS A 197 -14.70 24.12 -17.52
C LYS A 197 -14.40 25.03 -16.32
N ALA A 198 -15.37 25.86 -15.93
CA ALA A 198 -15.27 26.63 -14.69
C ALA A 198 -15.07 25.71 -13.47
N TYR A 199 -14.39 26.22 -12.44
CA TYR A 199 -14.04 25.49 -11.21
C TYR A 199 -13.18 24.24 -11.44
N GLN A 200 -12.46 24.23 -12.56
CA GLN A 200 -11.49 23.20 -12.92
C GLN A 200 -10.17 23.88 -13.29
N TRP A 201 -9.15 23.07 -13.48
CA TRP A 201 -7.87 23.52 -14.01
C TRP A 201 -7.59 22.87 -15.36
N TYR A 202 -6.74 23.52 -16.15
CA TYR A 202 -6.10 22.93 -17.32
C TYR A 202 -4.59 22.93 -17.12
N MET A 203 -3.89 22.05 -17.82
CA MET A 203 -2.43 22.05 -17.88
C MET A 203 -1.94 22.67 -19.18
N THR A 204 -0.82 23.40 -19.12
CA THR A 204 -0.03 23.84 -20.27
C THR A 204 1.38 23.31 -20.21
N ILE A 205 1.99 23.17 -21.39
CA ILE A 205 3.34 22.66 -21.55
C ILE A 205 4.11 23.65 -22.40
N THR A 206 5.24 24.12 -21.88
CA THR A 206 6.11 25.07 -22.57
C THR A 206 7.57 24.70 -22.38
N SER A 207 8.43 25.09 -23.33
CA SER A 207 9.87 24.80 -23.22
C SER A 207 10.51 25.80 -22.28
N ARG A 208 11.39 25.34 -21.41
CA ARG A 208 12.23 26.21 -20.57
C ARG A 208 13.49 26.69 -21.32
N ASN A 209 13.80 26.10 -22.47
CA ASN A 209 14.99 26.42 -23.26
C ASN A 209 14.78 27.65 -24.14
N SER A 210 14.91 28.84 -23.56
CA SER A 210 15.15 30.07 -24.32
C SER A 210 16.60 30.58 -24.19
N GLY A 211 17.54 29.79 -23.61
CA GLY A 211 18.87 30.28 -23.21
C GLY A 211 20.11 29.44 -23.52
N TYR A 212 20.00 28.22 -24.05
CA TYR A 212 21.16 27.43 -24.51
C TYR A 212 20.92 27.04 -25.96
N GLY A 213 21.90 27.27 -26.83
CA GLY A 213 21.84 27.19 -28.30
C GLY A 213 21.55 25.81 -28.90
N VAL A 214 20.43 25.21 -28.50
CA VAL A 214 19.83 24.04 -29.13
C VAL A 214 18.84 24.55 -30.17
N TYR A 215 18.90 23.98 -31.37
CA TYR A 215 18.05 24.33 -32.50
C TYR A 215 16.58 24.48 -32.08
N ASN A 216 16.09 25.70 -32.19
CA ASN A 216 14.74 26.13 -31.88
C ASN A 216 13.81 25.72 -33.03
N SER A 217 13.47 24.43 -33.14
CA SER A 217 12.23 24.03 -33.81
C SER A 217 11.15 24.03 -32.74
N GLY A 218 10.53 25.19 -32.52
CA GLY A 218 9.53 25.50 -31.50
C GLY A 218 8.22 24.68 -31.55
N VAL A 219 8.33 23.37 -31.54
CA VAL A 219 7.24 22.42 -31.33
C VAL A 219 7.68 21.51 -30.19
N ILE A 220 7.21 21.80 -28.98
CA ILE A 220 7.03 20.69 -28.03
C ILE A 220 5.95 19.83 -28.69
N SER A 221 6.36 18.65 -29.17
CA SER A 221 5.42 17.58 -29.48
C SER A 221 4.59 17.40 -28.23
N GLY A 222 3.29 17.69 -28.32
CA GLY A 222 2.39 17.61 -27.18
C GLY A 222 2.49 16.25 -26.49
N ILE A 223 2.09 16.16 -25.21
CA ILE A 223 2.07 14.85 -24.55
C ILE A 223 1.09 13.95 -25.30
N ASN A 224 1.53 12.72 -25.59
CA ASN A 224 0.63 11.69 -26.04
C ASN A 224 -0.26 11.26 -24.85
N SER A 225 -1.56 11.50 -24.96
CA SER A 225 -2.52 11.13 -23.91
C SER A 225 -2.57 9.63 -23.62
N GLU A 226 -2.07 8.77 -24.53
CA GLU A 226 -1.95 7.33 -24.31
C GLU A 226 -0.71 6.95 -23.49
N SER A 227 0.26 7.87 -23.35
CA SER A 227 1.45 7.69 -22.53
C SER A 227 1.47 8.61 -21.30
N THR A 228 0.29 9.12 -20.92
CA THR A 228 0.11 9.87 -19.67
C THR A 228 -0.49 8.97 -18.60
N THR A 229 0.19 8.86 -17.47
CA THR A 229 -0.26 8.08 -16.32
C THR A 229 -0.60 9.03 -15.18
N ILE A 230 -1.77 8.85 -14.56
CA ILE A 230 -2.14 9.54 -13.32
C ILE A 230 -1.84 8.61 -12.16
N ARG A 231 -1.02 9.08 -11.23
CA ARG A 231 -0.57 8.32 -10.06
C ARG A 231 -0.99 9.06 -8.79
N ILE A 232 -1.83 8.42 -7.98
CA ILE A 232 -2.14 8.90 -6.64
C ILE A 232 -1.18 8.22 -5.67
N ILE A 233 -0.23 8.98 -5.15
CA ILE A 233 0.71 8.52 -4.13
C ILE A 233 -0.08 8.10 -2.89
N GLY A 234 0.15 6.87 -2.45
CA GLY A 234 -0.56 6.24 -1.33
C GLY A 234 -1.78 5.42 -1.71
N GLU A 235 -2.12 5.27 -2.99
CA GLU A 235 -3.16 4.33 -3.46
C GLU A 235 -2.64 3.16 -4.28
N GLU A 236 -1.31 3.04 -4.42
CA GLU A 236 -0.71 1.96 -5.19
C GLU A 236 -0.96 0.62 -4.53
N GLU A 237 -1.65 -0.24 -5.27
CA GLU A 237 -1.72 -1.65 -4.93
C GLU A 237 -0.40 -2.31 -5.35
N ILE A 238 0.08 -3.19 -4.49
CA ILE A 238 1.21 -4.06 -4.82
C ILE A 238 0.67 -5.46 -5.10
N GLU A 239 1.43 -6.23 -5.88
CA GLU A 239 1.14 -7.64 -6.14
C GLU A 239 2.06 -8.50 -5.25
N VAL A 240 1.47 -9.34 -4.42
CA VAL A 240 2.19 -10.23 -3.51
C VAL A 240 1.92 -11.68 -3.90
N PRO A 241 2.93 -12.45 -4.32
CA PRO A 241 2.76 -13.86 -4.65
C PRO A 241 2.74 -14.74 -3.40
N MET A 242 1.80 -15.68 -3.36
CA MET A 242 1.77 -16.79 -2.40
C MET A 242 2.12 -18.08 -3.13
N VAL A 243 3.21 -18.73 -2.72
CA VAL A 243 3.69 -19.95 -3.36
C VAL A 243 3.82 -21.06 -2.33
N VAL A 244 3.15 -22.18 -2.60
CA VAL A 244 3.34 -23.45 -1.87
C VAL A 244 3.64 -24.53 -2.89
N ASN A 245 4.76 -25.23 -2.72
CA ASN A 245 5.15 -26.31 -3.64
C ASN A 245 4.66 -27.66 -3.09
N ALA A 246 4.00 -28.47 -3.90
CA ALA A 246 3.42 -29.76 -3.50
C ALA A 246 4.44 -30.80 -3.00
N GLU A 247 5.71 -30.71 -3.44
CA GLU A 247 6.80 -31.57 -2.96
C GLU A 247 7.10 -31.29 -1.48
N TYR A 248 7.11 -30.01 -1.10
CA TYR A 248 7.45 -29.56 0.25
C TYR A 248 6.21 -29.41 1.14
N LYS A 249 5.05 -29.15 0.54
CA LYS A 249 3.73 -28.90 1.14
C LYS A 249 3.62 -27.70 2.08
N TRP A 250 4.75 -27.16 2.54
CA TRP A 250 4.83 -26.10 3.51
C TRP A 250 5.55 -24.88 2.94
N ALA A 251 5.09 -23.70 3.31
CA ALA A 251 5.71 -22.41 3.00
C ALA A 251 5.47 -21.42 4.15
N THR A 252 6.07 -20.23 4.07
CA THR A 252 5.75 -19.10 4.94
C THR A 252 5.28 -17.92 4.10
N PHE A 253 4.47 -17.05 4.71
CA PHE A 253 3.86 -15.92 4.01
C PHE A 253 3.60 -14.76 4.96
N CYS A 254 3.81 -13.54 4.49
CA CYS A 254 3.41 -12.30 5.17
C CYS A 254 3.12 -11.20 4.15
N ALA A 255 1.91 -10.64 4.18
CA ALA A 255 1.48 -9.55 3.29
C ALA A 255 1.11 -8.30 4.10
N PRO A 256 1.39 -7.09 3.57
CA PRO A 256 1.04 -5.83 4.24
C PRO A 256 -0.45 -5.45 4.08
N PHE A 257 -1.32 -6.39 3.71
CA PHE A 257 -2.76 -6.19 3.54
C PHE A 257 -3.49 -7.52 3.77
N ASP A 258 -4.80 -7.45 4.00
CA ASP A 258 -5.63 -8.63 4.24
C ASP A 258 -5.66 -9.56 3.02
N VAL A 259 -5.43 -10.85 3.25
CA VAL A 259 -5.41 -11.88 2.20
C VAL A 259 -6.46 -12.94 2.50
N THR A 260 -7.39 -13.16 1.56
CA THR A 260 -8.34 -14.28 1.65
C THR A 260 -7.61 -15.59 1.33
N ILE A 261 -7.73 -16.58 2.21
CA ILE A 261 -7.05 -17.87 2.07
C ILE A 261 -7.64 -18.63 0.87
N PRO A 262 -6.83 -19.05 -0.12
CA PRO A 262 -7.30 -19.86 -1.24
C PRO A 262 -7.87 -21.21 -0.84
N GLU A 263 -8.77 -21.75 -1.66
CA GLU A 263 -9.26 -23.13 -1.47
C GLU A 263 -8.10 -24.14 -1.50
N GLY A 264 -8.06 -25.02 -0.50
CA GLY A 264 -7.02 -26.05 -0.37
C GLY A 264 -5.72 -25.59 0.29
N VAL A 265 -5.64 -24.32 0.73
CA VAL A 265 -4.57 -23.81 1.59
C VAL A 265 -5.09 -23.71 3.03
N THR A 266 -4.27 -24.12 3.99
CA THR A 266 -4.47 -23.77 5.41
C THR A 266 -3.31 -22.91 5.89
N ALA A 267 -3.61 -21.95 6.77
CA ALA A 267 -2.65 -20.99 7.31
C ALA A 267 -2.66 -21.05 8.83
N TYR A 268 -1.49 -20.84 9.44
CA TYR A 268 -1.32 -20.95 10.88
C TYR A 268 -0.37 -19.88 11.42
N THR A 269 -0.70 -19.30 12.58
CA THR A 269 0.27 -18.58 13.42
C THR A 269 1.07 -19.60 14.24
N VAL A 270 2.21 -19.18 14.80
CA VAL A 270 3.03 -20.01 15.68
C VAL A 270 3.13 -19.31 17.03
N ASP A 271 2.42 -19.82 18.03
CA ASP A 271 2.27 -19.16 19.33
C ASP A 271 3.39 -19.57 20.31
N GLY A 272 4.04 -20.70 20.05
CA GLY A 272 5.04 -21.26 20.95
C GLY A 272 5.74 -22.51 20.43
N VAL A 273 6.62 -23.06 21.26
CA VAL A 273 7.21 -24.40 21.10
C VAL A 273 6.58 -25.29 22.18
N LYS A 274 5.92 -26.38 21.76
CA LYS A 274 5.09 -27.22 22.64
C LYS A 274 5.90 -28.25 23.42
N ASP A 275 6.94 -28.81 22.80
CA ASP A 275 7.87 -29.74 23.44
C ASP A 275 9.30 -29.42 22.98
N GLU A 276 10.18 -29.01 23.89
CA GLU A 276 11.59 -28.72 23.60
C GLU A 276 12.39 -29.98 23.24
N THR A 277 11.90 -31.15 23.64
CA THR A 277 12.48 -32.48 23.43
C THR A 277 12.07 -33.07 22.08
N GLU A 278 10.81 -32.92 21.70
CA GLU A 278 10.26 -33.36 20.39
C GLU A 278 10.26 -32.25 19.33
N ARG A 279 10.57 -31.00 19.73
CA ARG A 279 10.74 -29.80 18.89
C ARG A 279 9.52 -29.39 18.07
N THR A 280 8.32 -29.60 18.60
CA THR A 280 7.04 -29.30 17.93
C THR A 280 6.57 -27.86 18.17
N LEU A 281 5.91 -27.26 17.17
CA LEU A 281 5.33 -25.93 17.28
C LEU A 281 3.90 -25.99 17.83
N ASP A 282 3.55 -25.00 18.65
CA ASP A 282 2.15 -24.70 18.97
C ASP A 282 1.61 -23.73 17.93
N MET A 283 0.54 -24.13 17.24
CA MET A 283 0.06 -23.45 16.04
C MET A 283 -1.44 -23.22 16.12
N THR A 284 -1.87 -21.99 15.85
CA THR A 284 -3.28 -21.62 15.78
C THR A 284 -3.68 -21.41 14.32
N GLU A 285 -4.73 -22.11 13.88
CA GLU A 285 -5.24 -21.96 12.52
C GLU A 285 -5.86 -20.58 12.30
N VAL A 286 -5.39 -19.90 11.25
CA VAL A 286 -5.97 -18.67 10.73
C VAL A 286 -7.09 -19.06 9.79
N LYS A 287 -8.31 -18.62 10.11
CA LYS A 287 -9.50 -18.86 9.29
C LYS A 287 -9.51 -17.92 8.09
N THR A 288 -10.46 -18.13 7.16
CA THR A 288 -10.89 -17.30 6.00
C THR A 288 -9.97 -16.20 5.46
N THR A 289 -9.47 -15.29 6.30
CA THR A 289 -8.62 -14.16 5.95
C THR A 289 -7.39 -14.12 6.87
N ILE A 290 -6.19 -14.04 6.28
CA ILE A 290 -4.95 -13.66 6.95
C ILE A 290 -4.95 -12.14 7.06
N PRO A 291 -4.98 -11.55 8.28
CA PRO A 291 -4.95 -10.10 8.44
C PRO A 291 -3.63 -9.49 7.93
N ALA A 292 -3.67 -8.20 7.57
CA ALA A 292 -2.49 -7.43 7.22
C ALA A 292 -1.39 -7.55 8.29
N ASN A 293 -0.14 -7.72 7.84
CA ASN A 293 1.05 -7.85 8.69
C ASN A 293 1.08 -9.08 9.61
N THR A 294 0.23 -10.08 9.37
CA THR A 294 0.25 -11.34 10.12
C THR A 294 1.11 -12.38 9.40
N PRO A 295 2.35 -12.66 9.88
CA PRO A 295 3.15 -13.75 9.34
C PRO A 295 2.55 -15.11 9.69
N VAL A 296 2.52 -16.02 8.71
CA VAL A 296 1.94 -17.36 8.86
C VAL A 296 2.82 -18.44 8.23
N VAL A 297 2.61 -19.68 8.70
CA VAL A 297 3.00 -20.90 8.01
C VAL A 297 1.81 -21.39 7.19
N LEU A 298 2.07 -21.77 5.94
CA LEU A 298 1.08 -22.29 5.00
C LEU A 298 1.25 -23.78 4.79
N TYR A 299 0.13 -24.50 4.62
CA TYR A 299 0.10 -25.87 4.13
C TYR A 299 -0.77 -26.00 2.89
N SER A 300 -0.31 -26.79 1.93
CA SER A 300 -1.12 -27.26 0.81
C SER A 300 -0.62 -28.63 0.31
N ALA A 301 -1.54 -29.51 -0.03
CA ALA A 301 -1.22 -30.79 -0.68
C ALA A 301 -0.94 -30.65 -2.19
N LYS A 302 -1.17 -29.46 -2.77
CA LYS A 302 -1.02 -29.15 -4.19
C LYS A 302 -0.13 -27.92 -4.39
N ASP A 303 0.34 -27.74 -5.61
CA ASP A 303 1.02 -26.50 -5.98
C ASP A 303 0.04 -25.34 -5.90
N VAL A 304 0.48 -24.26 -5.27
CA VAL A 304 -0.22 -22.98 -5.16
C VAL A 304 0.74 -21.92 -5.67
N ASN A 305 0.26 -21.08 -6.58
CA ASN A 305 0.98 -19.92 -7.09
C ASN A 305 -0.07 -18.85 -7.40
N GLU A 306 -0.60 -18.27 -6.33
CA GLU A 306 -1.64 -17.25 -6.40
C GLU A 306 -1.02 -15.88 -6.20
N LYS A 307 -1.64 -14.87 -6.79
CA LYS A 307 -1.19 -13.48 -6.66
C LYS A 307 -2.29 -12.65 -6.04
N PHE A 308 -1.93 -11.92 -4.99
CA PHE A 308 -2.85 -11.04 -4.29
C PHE A 308 -2.48 -9.60 -4.56
N THR A 309 -3.50 -8.80 -4.88
CA THR A 309 -3.36 -7.37 -5.11
C THR A 309 -4.03 -6.63 -3.97
N GLY A 310 -3.30 -5.72 -3.34
CA GLY A 310 -3.83 -4.95 -2.21
C GLY A 310 -3.01 -3.71 -1.93
N LYS A 311 -3.65 -2.73 -1.28
CA LYS A 311 -3.00 -1.50 -0.83
C LYS A 311 -2.14 -1.83 0.39
N PRO A 312 -0.82 -1.64 0.35
CA PRO A 312 0.04 -2.01 1.45
C PRO A 312 -0.13 -1.07 2.64
N ASN A 313 -0.25 -1.65 3.82
CA ASN A 313 -0.17 -1.03 5.13
C ASN A 313 1.02 -1.66 5.87
N TYR A 314 2.24 -1.23 5.53
CA TYR A 314 3.47 -1.81 6.09
C TYR A 314 3.57 -1.56 7.59
N ASP A 315 3.76 -2.64 8.34
CA ASP A 315 4.39 -2.61 9.67
C ASP A 315 5.91 -2.71 9.50
N ASP A 316 6.66 -1.95 10.30
CA ASP A 316 8.14 -1.99 10.31
C ASP A 316 8.65 -3.31 10.92
N ASP A 317 7.88 -3.92 11.83
CA ASP A 317 8.23 -5.15 12.54
C ASP A 317 7.04 -6.14 12.56
N PRO A 318 6.59 -6.66 11.40
CA PRO A 318 5.42 -7.54 11.33
C PRO A 318 5.69 -8.85 12.08
N GLN A 319 5.11 -9.02 13.26
CA GLN A 319 5.35 -10.17 14.12
C GLN A 319 4.02 -10.72 14.65
N GLU A 320 3.86 -12.05 14.57
CA GLU A 320 2.75 -12.77 15.20
C GLU A 320 3.31 -14.02 15.89
N GLY A 321 3.13 -14.08 17.21
CA GLY A 321 3.77 -15.10 18.04
C GLY A 321 5.29 -15.13 17.85
N LEU A 322 5.80 -16.29 17.43
CA LEU A 322 7.22 -16.54 17.16
C LEU A 322 7.62 -16.28 15.70
N LEU A 323 6.68 -15.95 14.81
CA LEU A 323 6.99 -15.65 13.42
C LEU A 323 7.24 -14.16 13.22
N PHE A 324 8.24 -13.86 12.40
CA PHE A 324 8.57 -12.51 11.96
C PHE A 324 8.50 -12.46 10.44
N GLY A 325 7.71 -11.52 9.90
CA GLY A 325 7.51 -11.31 8.47
C GLY A 325 8.58 -10.42 7.84
N VAL A 326 8.78 -10.55 6.53
CA VAL A 326 9.75 -9.77 5.77
C VAL A 326 9.13 -9.29 4.48
N TYR A 327 9.19 -7.98 4.23
CA TYR A 327 8.72 -7.37 2.97
C TYR A 327 9.83 -7.06 1.99
N ALA A 328 11.09 -7.08 2.43
CA ALA A 328 12.25 -6.78 1.61
C ALA A 328 12.61 -7.96 0.70
N GLU A 329 13.05 -7.67 -0.53
CA GLU A 329 13.58 -8.68 -1.45
C GLU A 329 14.79 -9.41 -0.86
N GLU A 330 15.59 -8.69 -0.09
CA GLU A 330 16.83 -9.14 0.49
C GLU A 330 16.83 -8.83 1.99
N CYS A 331 17.03 -9.87 2.81
CA CYS A 331 17.11 -9.73 4.26
C CYS A 331 18.50 -10.11 4.76
N ASN A 332 19.03 -9.31 5.69
CA ASN A 332 20.25 -9.61 6.43
C ASN A 332 19.91 -9.82 7.91
N PHE A 333 20.19 -11.02 8.43
CA PHE A 333 19.90 -11.39 9.81
C PHE A 333 20.95 -10.90 10.82
N SER A 334 22.02 -10.23 10.39
CA SER A 334 23.06 -9.70 11.29
C SER A 334 22.57 -8.61 12.25
N GLY A 335 21.37 -8.07 12.02
CA GLY A 335 20.73 -7.06 12.87
C GLY A 335 19.93 -7.60 14.05
N PHE A 336 19.85 -8.92 14.26
CA PHE A 336 19.10 -9.56 15.35
C PHE A 336 20.05 -10.15 16.43
N PRO A 337 20.73 -9.31 17.24
CA PRO A 337 21.87 -9.73 18.06
C PRO A 337 21.56 -10.73 19.19
N ASN A 338 20.30 -10.99 19.51
CA ASN A 338 19.92 -11.79 20.69
C ASN A 338 18.99 -12.99 20.42
N ASP A 339 18.52 -13.18 19.18
CA ASP A 339 17.52 -14.20 18.85
C ASP A 339 17.99 -15.14 17.75
N ALA A 340 17.87 -16.45 17.97
CA ALA A 340 18.08 -17.48 16.96
C ALA A 340 17.00 -17.40 15.86
N VAL A 341 17.44 -17.24 14.61
CA VAL A 341 16.57 -17.14 13.43
C VAL A 341 16.57 -18.50 12.73
N TYR A 342 15.39 -18.98 12.35
CA TYR A 342 15.24 -20.24 11.64
C TYR A 342 14.39 -20.06 10.38
N LEU A 343 14.80 -20.71 9.30
CA LEU A 343 14.16 -20.67 7.99
C LEU A 343 13.47 -22.00 7.69
N LEU A 344 12.24 -21.92 7.17
CA LEU A 344 11.53 -23.09 6.70
C LEU A 344 12.20 -23.61 5.42
N SER A 345 12.79 -24.80 5.48
CA SER A 345 13.53 -25.37 4.35
C SER A 345 13.60 -26.90 4.43
N LYS A 346 14.18 -27.52 3.39
CA LYS A 346 14.55 -28.94 3.35
C LYS A 346 15.99 -29.07 2.84
N PRO A 347 17.01 -28.95 3.71
CA PRO A 347 18.41 -29.08 3.33
C PRO A 347 18.73 -30.45 2.73
N ALA A 348 19.78 -30.52 1.92
CA ALA A 348 20.24 -31.78 1.33
C ALA A 348 20.63 -32.79 2.42
N GLY A 349 20.09 -34.00 2.35
CA GLY A 349 20.30 -35.05 3.36
C GLY A 349 19.25 -35.07 4.48
N CYS A 350 18.35 -34.09 4.54
CA CYS A 350 17.19 -34.10 5.43
C CYS A 350 15.97 -34.71 4.74
N THR A 351 15.16 -35.45 5.50
CA THR A 351 13.97 -36.14 5.00
C THR A 351 12.70 -35.28 5.01
N GLU A 352 12.67 -34.23 5.83
CA GLU A 352 11.47 -33.45 6.15
C GLU A 352 11.70 -31.95 5.99
N VAL A 353 10.63 -31.21 5.71
CA VAL A 353 10.62 -29.74 5.72
C VAL A 353 10.48 -29.28 7.16
N ALA A 354 11.36 -28.39 7.60
CA ALA A 354 11.45 -27.97 8.99
C ALA A 354 12.07 -26.56 9.11
N PHE A 355 12.04 -25.97 10.30
CA PHE A 355 12.72 -24.71 10.58
C PHE A 355 14.18 -24.99 10.98
N TYR A 356 15.10 -24.66 10.08
CA TYR A 356 16.55 -24.83 10.28
C TYR A 356 17.22 -23.51 10.63
N PRO A 357 18.25 -23.48 11.50
CA PRO A 357 18.95 -22.25 11.82
C PRO A 357 19.44 -21.54 10.55
N ALA A 358 19.17 -20.25 10.46
CA ALA A 358 19.85 -19.41 9.48
C ALA A 358 21.32 -19.31 9.89
N ASP A 359 22.25 -19.48 8.94
CA ASP A 359 23.66 -19.22 9.19
C ASP A 359 23.83 -17.75 9.62
N LYS A 360 24.08 -17.55 10.91
CA LYS A 360 24.32 -16.23 11.52
C LYS A 360 25.79 -15.81 11.46
N GLU A 361 26.70 -16.73 11.16
CA GLU A 361 28.13 -16.45 11.22
C GLU A 361 28.49 -15.31 10.25
N PRO A 362 28.98 -14.16 10.73
CA PRO A 362 29.78 -13.31 9.88
C PRO A 362 31.04 -14.13 9.58
N LYS A 363 31.21 -14.56 8.33
CA LYS A 363 32.50 -15.08 7.88
C LYS A 363 33.55 -14.07 8.31
N GLU A 364 34.56 -14.51 9.06
CA GLU A 364 35.68 -13.65 9.47
C GLU A 364 36.18 -12.82 8.27
N PRO A 365 36.70 -11.60 8.51
CA PRO A 365 37.04 -10.68 7.45
C PRO A 365 38.22 -11.19 6.62
N GLU A 366 37.94 -11.98 5.59
CA GLU A 366 38.82 -12.14 4.44
C GLU A 366 38.98 -10.75 3.77
N PRO A 367 40.21 -10.27 3.54
CA PRO A 367 40.41 -8.96 2.97
C PRO A 367 39.90 -8.92 1.52
N VAL A 368 39.01 -7.96 1.27
CA VAL A 368 38.57 -7.44 -0.04
C VAL A 368 37.65 -8.37 -0.85
N GLY A 369 36.37 -8.37 -0.50
CA GLY A 369 35.28 -8.91 -1.32
C GLY A 369 34.04 -9.29 -0.49
N GLY A 370 33.40 -8.31 0.15
CA GLY A 370 32.33 -8.52 1.13
C GLY A 370 31.14 -9.33 0.61
N GLY A 371 31.03 -10.58 1.06
CA GLY A 371 29.87 -11.43 0.83
C GLY A 371 29.14 -11.68 2.15
N TYR A 372 28.19 -10.82 2.49
CA TYR A 372 27.14 -11.19 3.45
C TYR A 372 26.26 -12.27 2.81
N THR A 373 25.77 -13.24 3.59
CA THR A 373 24.77 -14.18 3.11
C THR A 373 23.42 -13.48 3.10
N THR A 374 22.99 -13.03 1.93
CA THR A 374 21.68 -12.40 1.74
C THR A 374 20.65 -13.45 1.34
N TYR A 375 19.49 -13.43 1.98
CA TYR A 375 18.40 -14.36 1.67
C TYR A 375 17.29 -13.64 0.89
N LYS A 376 16.81 -14.28 -0.19
CA LYS A 376 15.65 -13.80 -0.95
C LYS A 376 14.36 -14.25 -0.30
N MET A 377 13.70 -13.34 0.44
CA MET A 377 12.55 -13.71 1.29
C MET A 377 11.42 -12.68 1.26
N GLN A 378 11.23 -12.02 0.13
CA GLN A 378 10.13 -11.05 -0.01
C GLN A 378 8.78 -11.70 0.29
N TYR A 379 8.01 -11.08 1.19
CA TYR A 379 6.69 -11.52 1.62
C TYR A 379 6.64 -12.90 2.28
N GLN A 380 7.76 -13.31 2.89
CA GLN A 380 7.87 -14.55 3.66
C GLN A 380 8.01 -14.26 5.14
N ALA A 381 7.95 -15.31 5.96
CA ALA A 381 8.22 -15.23 7.38
C ALA A 381 9.31 -16.22 7.82
N PHE A 382 9.98 -15.89 8.93
CA PHE A 382 10.94 -16.76 9.61
C PHE A 382 10.58 -16.93 11.08
N LEU A 383 11.09 -17.97 11.71
CA LEU A 383 10.88 -18.24 13.12
C LEU A 383 11.98 -17.57 13.95
N LYS A 384 11.58 -16.88 15.02
CA LYS A 384 12.48 -16.22 15.97
C LYS A 384 12.36 -16.89 17.35
N LEU A 385 13.48 -17.37 17.87
CA LEU A 385 13.57 -17.97 19.21
C LEU A 385 14.66 -17.28 20.03
N SER A 386 14.56 -17.35 21.37
CA SER A 386 15.65 -16.89 22.25
C SER A 386 16.95 -17.66 21.97
N ALA A 387 18.10 -16.96 21.99
CA ALA A 387 19.41 -17.58 21.78
C ALA A 387 19.75 -18.68 22.80
N ASP A 388 19.14 -18.66 24.00
CA ASP A 388 19.37 -19.64 25.05
C ASP A 388 18.69 -20.99 24.81
N ALA A 389 17.91 -21.14 23.73
CA ALA A 389 17.17 -22.37 23.43
C ALA A 389 18.08 -23.57 23.08
N GLY A 390 19.31 -23.35 22.57
CA GLY A 390 20.28 -24.42 22.31
C GLY A 390 19.85 -25.49 21.28
N ILE A 391 19.05 -25.11 20.27
CA ILE A 391 18.39 -26.04 19.34
C ILE A 391 19.11 -26.09 17.98
N ASP A 392 19.76 -27.21 17.64
CA ASP A 392 20.47 -27.37 16.35
C ASP A 392 19.55 -27.51 15.12
N ALA A 393 18.24 -27.79 15.30
CA ALA A 393 17.19 -27.82 14.25
C ALA A 393 15.78 -28.06 14.86
N LEU A 394 14.77 -27.21 14.62
CA LEU A 394 13.38 -27.54 15.01
C LEU A 394 12.71 -28.37 13.93
N GLY A 395 12.66 -29.69 14.13
CA GLY A 395 11.89 -30.61 13.30
C GLY A 395 10.39 -30.40 13.51
N LEU A 396 9.65 -30.10 12.44
CA LEU A 396 8.21 -29.90 12.51
C LEU A 396 7.48 -31.25 12.55
N PHE A 397 6.97 -31.66 13.72
CA PHE A 397 5.87 -32.63 13.74
C PHE A 397 4.55 -31.86 13.73
N PHE A 398 3.92 -31.82 12.55
CA PHE A 398 2.57 -31.32 12.40
C PHE A 398 1.60 -32.42 12.83
N ASN A 399 0.91 -32.23 13.95
CA ASN A 399 -0.21 -33.09 14.29
C ASN A 399 -1.37 -32.75 13.34
N ALA A 400 -1.43 -33.44 12.20
CA ALA A 400 -2.69 -33.53 11.46
C ALA A 400 -3.66 -34.35 12.34
N GLU A 401 -4.73 -33.71 12.80
CA GLU A 401 -5.87 -34.42 13.37
C GLU A 401 -6.29 -35.54 12.38
N ASP A 402 -6.50 -36.74 12.92
CA ASP A 402 -6.89 -38.00 12.26
C ASP A 402 -5.80 -38.96 11.71
N ALA A 403 -4.52 -38.77 12.00
CA ALA A 403 -3.59 -39.91 11.94
C ALA A 403 -3.78 -40.77 13.20
N VAL A 404 -4.53 -41.87 13.07
CA VAL A 404 -4.64 -42.92 14.09
C VAL A 404 -3.24 -43.22 14.61
N ALA A 405 -2.99 -42.85 15.87
CA ALA A 405 -1.72 -43.10 16.53
C ALA A 405 -1.49 -44.61 16.62
N THR A 406 -0.86 -45.20 15.61
CA THR A 406 -0.19 -46.48 15.76
C THR A 406 1.13 -46.24 16.48
N VAL A 407 1.05 -46.20 17.81
CA VAL A 407 1.95 -46.84 18.81
C VAL A 407 3.46 -46.49 18.67
N ILE A 408 4.16 -46.01 19.70
CA ILE A 408 4.64 -46.81 20.85
C ILE A 408 4.74 -45.93 22.12
N LYS A 409 3.92 -46.27 23.11
CA LYS A 409 4.08 -45.88 24.51
C LYS A 409 5.48 -46.27 24.99
N GLY A 410 6.10 -45.46 25.84
CA GLY A 410 7.31 -45.83 26.57
C GLY A 410 7.24 -47.28 27.02
N VAL A 411 8.20 -48.09 26.56
CA VAL A 411 8.35 -49.46 27.07
C VAL A 411 9.04 -49.33 28.42
N GLU A 412 8.24 -49.08 29.45
CA GLU A 412 8.49 -49.79 30.70
C GLU A 412 8.31 -51.29 30.40
N VAL A 413 9.24 -52.11 30.88
CA VAL A 413 9.32 -53.57 30.76
C VAL A 413 10.02 -54.10 29.49
N LEU A 414 11.36 -54.13 29.53
CA LEU A 414 12.14 -55.26 29.02
C LEU A 414 12.94 -55.87 30.19
N THR A 415 12.24 -56.29 31.26
CA THR A 415 12.90 -56.87 32.45
C THR A 415 13.02 -58.39 32.44
N ASP A 416 12.50 -59.11 31.44
CA ASP A 416 12.43 -60.59 31.55
C ASP A 416 12.91 -61.40 30.33
N GLY A 417 13.80 -60.87 29.51
CA GLY A 417 14.48 -61.69 28.52
C GLY A 417 15.67 -60.96 27.94
N GLY A 418 16.86 -61.51 28.14
CA GLY A 418 18.15 -60.92 27.78
C GLY A 418 18.25 -60.44 26.33
N TYR A 419 19.34 -59.72 26.07
CA TYR A 419 19.66 -59.10 24.79
C TYR A 419 20.57 -60.02 23.96
N ASP A 420 20.43 -60.01 22.63
CA ASP A 420 21.27 -60.82 21.75
C ASP A 420 22.68 -60.20 21.60
N ALA A 421 22.75 -58.86 21.59
CA ALA A 421 24.00 -58.11 21.61
C ALA A 421 23.78 -56.68 22.14
N ILE A 422 24.83 -56.09 22.72
CA ILE A 422 24.85 -54.71 23.21
C ILE A 422 26.06 -54.01 22.59
N TYR A 423 25.89 -52.76 22.17
CA TYR A 423 26.95 -51.91 21.65
C TYR A 423 26.89 -50.52 22.27
N ASN A 424 28.04 -49.85 22.37
CA ASN A 424 28.06 -48.43 22.76
C ASN A 424 27.61 -47.55 21.59
N ALA A 425 27.50 -46.24 21.83
CA ALA A 425 27.12 -45.27 20.79
C ALA A 425 28.06 -45.23 19.57
N ALA A 426 29.28 -45.77 19.68
CA ALA A 426 30.24 -45.89 18.59
C ALA A 426 30.20 -47.26 17.87
N GLY A 427 29.26 -48.14 18.23
CA GLY A 427 29.10 -49.46 17.61
C GLY A 427 30.10 -50.52 18.10
N ILE A 428 30.75 -50.31 19.25
CA ILE A 428 31.68 -51.28 19.86
C ILE A 428 30.87 -52.25 20.74
N PRO A 429 31.06 -53.58 20.62
CA PRO A 429 30.37 -54.57 21.45
C PRO A 429 30.64 -54.38 22.95
N MET A 430 29.65 -54.68 23.77
CA MET A 430 29.69 -54.53 25.23
C MET A 430 29.08 -55.74 25.92
N ASP A 431 29.63 -56.09 27.09
CA ASP A 431 29.14 -57.23 27.89
C ASP A 431 27.95 -56.85 28.79
N ALA A 432 27.68 -55.56 28.97
CA ALA A 432 26.58 -55.04 29.79
C ALA A 432 26.16 -53.63 29.35
N LEU A 433 24.95 -53.22 29.72
CA LEU A 433 24.47 -51.86 29.56
C LEU A 433 25.29 -50.88 30.41
N GLN A 434 25.65 -49.73 29.84
CA GLN A 434 26.28 -48.63 30.57
C GLN A 434 25.32 -47.46 30.74
N LYS A 435 25.59 -46.61 31.73
CA LYS A 435 24.91 -45.32 31.88
C LYS A 435 25.08 -44.49 30.60
N GLY A 436 23.98 -43.96 30.07
CA GLY A 436 23.93 -43.24 28.80
C GLY A 436 23.30 -44.06 27.66
N LEU A 437 23.61 -43.67 26.42
CA LEU A 437 23.03 -44.27 25.21
C LEU A 437 23.71 -45.61 24.86
N ASN A 438 22.90 -46.66 24.72
CA ASN A 438 23.30 -47.98 24.27
C ASN A 438 22.51 -48.36 23.01
N ILE A 439 23.12 -49.16 22.15
CA ILE A 439 22.46 -49.80 21.02
C ILE A 439 22.30 -51.28 21.39
N VAL A 440 21.08 -51.78 21.33
CA VAL A 440 20.75 -53.14 21.77
C VAL A 440 20.09 -53.89 20.62
N VAL A 441 20.53 -55.11 20.37
CA VAL A 441 19.94 -55.98 19.37
C VAL A 441 19.12 -57.05 20.06
N LYS A 442 17.88 -57.21 19.62
CA LYS A 442 16.98 -58.27 20.06
C LYS A 442 16.07 -58.71 18.92
N ASP A 443 15.98 -60.02 18.70
CA ASP A 443 15.16 -60.62 17.64
C ASP A 443 15.52 -60.06 16.24
N GLY A 444 16.82 -59.79 16.01
CA GLY A 444 17.34 -59.24 14.76
C GLY A 444 17.00 -57.76 14.51
N LYS A 445 16.42 -57.06 15.49
CA LYS A 445 16.12 -55.62 15.42
C LYS A 445 17.01 -54.82 16.36
N SER A 446 17.41 -53.63 15.93
CA SER A 446 18.24 -52.71 16.71
C SER A 446 17.39 -51.65 17.39
N TYR A 447 17.66 -51.43 18.67
CA TYR A 447 16.98 -50.47 19.53
C TYR A 447 18.00 -49.52 20.13
N LYS A 448 17.64 -48.23 20.25
CA LYS A 448 18.41 -47.25 21.02
C LYS A 448 17.79 -47.17 22.41
N ILE A 449 18.58 -47.43 23.45
CA ILE A 449 18.11 -47.44 24.84
C ILE A 449 19.00 -46.49 25.63
N TYR A 450 18.38 -45.60 26.41
CA TYR A 450 19.10 -44.71 27.31
C TYR A 450 18.95 -45.18 28.75
N VAL A 451 20.07 -45.50 29.39
CA VAL A 451 20.11 -45.96 30.79
C VAL A 451 20.49 -44.78 31.69
N LYS A 452 19.62 -44.40 32.61
CA LYS A 452 19.82 -43.27 33.53
C LYS A 452 20.83 -43.56 34.63
#